data_AF-A0A819L2W0-F1
#
_entry.id   AF-A0A819L2W0-F1
#
_cell.length_a   1.000
_cell.length_b   1.000
_cell.length_c   1.000
_cell.angle_alpha   90.00
_cell.angle_beta   90.00
_cell.angle_gamma   90.00
#
_symmetry.space_group_name_H-M   'P 1'
#
loop_
_entity.id
_entity.type
_entity.pdbx_description
1 polymer ?
#
loop_
_entity_poly.entity_id
_entity_poly.type
_entity_poly.pdbx_seq_one_letter_code
_entity_poly.pdbx_strand_id
1 'polypeptide(L)'
;MTTGGSSPSHYTQLSNTGRTDNIVATNTNSPALPPFYKPDGGPQAQQITSPGAANNTDIDHGTDSMHLVGTQISINKQKCIVKGRVNCGPEELYALESDKPLSGYDGLCPKCRKNHVHFDDPSRGYYMSVKNAHDIVNKQKLDNERLKGRKDIPQLTNIVDNLPPLDQPILGKNKGIEGDSNSCYMDATIFCMFAYNNVFDKLLHMEVKTEPLKILQKVLRETIVHVLRDKKNGFVQRDALFHLRLQLSEATHDPSFKEMEKDPSEFLRAFETLFQYAPLKTISPDQPPKPDEANITTNIIWEMFDANPHRLPSTNIASIFRNSLSEIPAKLATIPPFLVLVAPRHTRSQRSYRYIIPDREITLDNSIVQLVCLKCQKTNHDPETSKDFYFCNECHEKESATVTTNATITCYCTNCLSDMHKHLAGSIHTHHTKRVSSDKIKLNLFAVLCIETSHYVAFVKCQKRNPLQHEWLFFDSMSDRMYDEQNVPLVDSVPDFDKWIDDAEKDKDDFFNWLDDRRGKRQPTSQTFNENSMRQLRLFRDGA
;
A
#
# COMPACT_ATOMS: atom_id res chain seq x y z
N MET A 1 -50.52 -57.17 12.75
CA MET A 1 -50.81 -56.30 13.91
C MET A 1 -49.88 -55.09 13.80
N THR A 2 -50.26 -54.02 13.06
CA THR A 2 -50.98 -52.80 13.52
C THR A 2 -50.25 -52.08 14.66
N THR A 3 -49.95 -50.77 14.69
CA THR A 3 -50.26 -49.59 13.85
C THR A 3 -49.53 -48.35 14.43
N GLY A 4 -49.32 -47.30 13.60
CA GLY A 4 -49.22 -45.87 13.99
C GLY A 4 -47.79 -45.30 13.94
N GLY A 5 -47.42 -44.26 13.18
CA GLY A 5 -48.16 -43.22 12.45
C GLY A 5 -47.96 -41.85 13.11
N SER A 6 -47.23 -40.91 12.49
CA SER A 6 -47.52 -39.46 12.37
C SER A 6 -46.31 -38.62 11.90
N SER A 7 -46.61 -37.67 11.02
CA SER A 7 -45.77 -36.74 10.24
C SER A 7 -45.38 -35.44 11.02
N PRO A 8 -44.61 -34.50 10.42
CA PRO A 8 -43.83 -33.47 11.14
C PRO A 8 -44.56 -32.12 11.31
N SER A 9 -44.12 -31.32 12.29
CA SER A 9 -44.69 -30.02 12.64
C SER A 9 -44.00 -28.83 11.97
N HIS A 10 -44.85 -27.99 11.37
CA HIS A 10 -44.61 -26.65 10.87
C HIS A 10 -44.26 -25.64 11.98
N TYR A 11 -43.40 -24.66 11.67
CA TYR A 11 -43.26 -23.42 12.45
C TYR A 11 -44.18 -22.33 11.89
N THR A 12 -45.04 -21.80 12.75
CA THR A 12 -46.08 -20.81 12.47
C THR A 12 -45.57 -19.39 12.76
N GLN A 13 -45.95 -18.45 11.89
CA GLN A 13 -45.89 -17.00 12.09
C GLN A 13 -46.70 -16.56 13.31
N LEU A 14 -46.19 -15.58 14.06
CA LEU A 14 -47.00 -14.71 14.91
C LEU A 14 -46.53 -13.26 14.77
N SER A 15 -47.44 -12.47 14.20
CA SER A 15 -47.47 -11.01 14.15
C SER A 15 -47.91 -10.42 15.49
N ASN A 16 -47.32 -9.30 15.92
CA ASN A 16 -48.01 -8.31 16.75
C ASN A 16 -47.47 -6.88 16.51
N THR A 17 -48.27 -6.12 15.76
CA THR A 17 -48.68 -4.72 15.94
C THR A 17 -47.88 -3.77 16.85
N GLY A 18 -47.39 -2.68 16.21
CA GLY A 18 -47.82 -1.32 16.54
C GLY A 18 -47.04 -0.50 17.58
N ARG A 19 -46.08 0.32 17.11
CA ARG A 19 -46.06 1.77 17.41
C ARG A 19 -45.10 2.51 16.47
N THR A 20 -45.68 3.46 15.75
CA THR A 20 -45.05 4.46 14.91
C THR A 20 -44.38 5.53 15.77
N ASP A 21 -43.10 5.82 15.53
CA ASP A 21 -42.53 7.15 15.74
C ASP A 21 -41.52 7.44 14.63
N ASN A 22 -41.79 8.52 13.92
CA ASN A 22 -40.99 9.08 12.84
C ASN A 22 -39.66 9.60 13.37
N ILE A 23 -38.54 9.14 12.82
CA ILE A 23 -37.29 9.90 12.84
C ILE A 23 -36.73 9.97 11.42
N VAL A 24 -36.84 11.16 10.86
CA VAL A 24 -36.24 11.60 9.60
C VAL A 24 -34.72 11.51 9.74
N ALA A 25 -34.09 10.69 8.92
CA ALA A 25 -32.64 10.65 8.79
C ALA A 25 -32.17 11.79 7.88
N THR A 26 -31.59 12.83 8.47
CA THR A 26 -30.70 13.77 7.79
C THR A 26 -29.27 13.47 8.24
N ASN A 27 -28.52 12.69 7.45
CA ASN A 27 -27.08 12.52 7.64
C ASN A 27 -26.35 13.39 6.61
N THR A 28 -25.98 14.61 7.01
CA THR A 28 -24.98 15.44 6.34
C THR A 28 -23.80 15.61 7.29
N ASN A 29 -22.82 14.71 7.22
CA ASN A 29 -21.55 14.86 7.95
C ASN A 29 -20.49 15.43 7.00
N SER A 30 -20.32 16.75 7.06
CA SER A 30 -19.11 17.44 6.58
C SER A 30 -17.99 17.29 7.60
N PRO A 31 -16.71 17.21 7.19
CA PRO A 31 -15.59 17.08 8.12
C PRO A 31 -15.42 18.38 8.94
N ALA A 32 -15.42 18.25 10.26
CA ALA A 32 -15.21 19.36 11.19
C ALA A 32 -13.80 19.95 11.05
N LEU A 33 -13.72 21.29 11.04
CA LEU A 33 -12.48 22.07 11.18
C LEU A 33 -11.80 21.75 12.53
N PRO A 34 -10.46 21.86 12.64
CA PRO A 34 -9.77 21.65 13.90
C PRO A 34 -10.30 22.61 14.99
N PRO A 35 -10.36 22.20 16.27
CA PRO A 35 -10.88 23.09 17.31
C PRO A 35 -9.90 24.23 17.55
N PHE A 36 -10.36 25.32 18.19
CA PHE A 36 -9.68 26.03 19.30
C PHE A 36 -10.04 27.53 19.39
N TYR A 37 -10.97 27.85 20.28
CA TYR A 37 -10.76 28.75 21.44
C TYR A 37 -11.93 28.49 22.41
N LYS A 38 -11.66 27.99 23.64
CA LYS A 38 -12.67 27.98 24.72
C LYS A 38 -12.33 29.10 25.72
N PRO A 39 -13.29 29.92 26.16
CA PRO A 39 -13.06 30.94 27.18
C PRO A 39 -13.23 30.34 28.59
N ASP A 40 -12.15 30.26 29.37
CA ASP A 40 -12.25 30.01 30.81
C ASP A 40 -12.30 31.34 31.58
N GLY A 41 -13.22 31.40 32.55
CA GLY A 41 -13.53 32.58 33.36
C GLY A 41 -12.42 32.97 34.34
N GLY A 42 -12.32 34.27 34.60
CA GLY A 42 -11.46 34.82 35.66
C GLY A 42 -11.94 34.46 37.07
N PRO A 43 -11.20 34.89 38.13
CA PRO A 43 -11.31 36.30 38.48
C PRO A 43 -10.06 36.98 39.09
N GLN A 44 -10.21 38.31 39.15
CA GLN A 44 -9.67 39.30 40.09
C GLN A 44 -8.33 40.00 39.85
N ALA A 45 -8.44 41.33 39.96
CA ALA A 45 -7.47 42.37 39.72
C ALA A 45 -6.61 42.67 40.94
N GLN A 46 -5.43 43.26 40.71
CA GLN A 46 -4.88 44.29 41.59
C GLN A 46 -4.01 45.27 40.79
N GLN A 47 -4.26 46.55 41.03
CA GLN A 47 -3.56 47.73 40.49
C GLN A 47 -2.08 47.73 40.89
N ILE A 48 -1.22 48.42 40.12
CA ILE A 48 -0.21 49.38 40.63
C ILE A 48 0.33 50.24 39.45
N THR A 49 0.27 51.54 39.72
CA THR A 49 0.77 52.79 39.11
C THR A 49 1.91 52.79 38.07
N SER A 50 1.76 53.66 37.06
CA SER A 50 2.82 54.29 36.23
C SER A 50 3.73 55.24 37.05
N PRO A 51 4.94 55.62 36.58
CA PRO A 51 5.07 56.80 35.70
C PRO A 51 6.28 56.77 34.72
N GLY A 52 6.28 57.68 33.73
CA GLY A 52 7.54 58.23 33.16
C GLY A 52 7.62 58.29 31.63
N ALA A 53 7.70 59.51 31.11
CA ALA A 53 7.78 59.87 29.70
C ALA A 53 9.21 59.87 29.14
N ALA A 54 9.34 59.72 27.81
CA ALA A 54 10.09 60.60 26.88
C ALA A 54 10.88 59.85 25.77
N ASN A 55 10.49 60.18 24.52
CA ASN A 55 11.28 60.48 23.31
C ASN A 55 12.38 59.52 22.78
N ASN A 56 12.09 59.00 21.58
CA ASN A 56 12.92 58.84 20.37
C ASN A 56 14.46 58.88 20.51
N THR A 57 15.12 57.84 20.00
CA THR A 57 15.89 57.91 18.74
C THR A 57 16.35 56.51 18.30
N ASP A 58 16.33 56.32 16.99
CA ASP A 58 16.56 55.09 16.24
C ASP A 58 17.91 54.41 16.49
N ILE A 59 17.89 53.08 16.63
CA ILE A 59 18.94 52.20 16.10
C ILE A 59 18.28 50.99 15.44
N ASP A 60 18.59 50.88 14.15
CA ASP A 60 18.21 49.91 13.14
C ASP A 60 18.46 48.44 13.54
N HIS A 61 17.40 47.63 13.53
CA HIS A 61 17.47 46.19 13.45
C HIS A 61 16.47 45.67 12.41
N GLY A 62 17.01 45.24 11.29
CA GLY A 62 16.27 44.59 10.22
C GLY A 62 15.58 43.30 10.67
N THR A 63 14.25 43.31 10.59
CA THR A 63 13.42 42.15 10.26
C THR A 63 12.22 42.67 9.50
N ASP A 64 12.24 42.51 8.17
CA ASP A 64 11.08 42.76 7.32
C ASP A 64 10.05 41.64 7.59
N SER A 65 9.23 41.81 8.64
CA SER A 65 8.16 40.87 8.97
C SER A 65 7.08 40.98 7.90
N MET A 66 7.24 40.19 6.83
CA MET A 66 6.40 40.25 5.63
C MET A 66 4.92 40.14 6.01
N HIS A 67 4.18 41.25 5.87
CA HIS A 67 2.77 41.33 6.22
C HIS A 67 1.94 40.50 5.22
N LEU A 68 1.26 39.46 5.69
CA LEU A 68 0.58 38.49 4.81
C LEU A 68 -0.72 38.99 4.15
N VAL A 69 -1.14 40.24 4.37
CA VAL A 69 -2.38 40.77 3.78
C VAL A 69 -2.31 40.74 2.25
N GLY A 70 -3.38 40.25 1.63
CA GLY A 70 -3.46 39.99 0.20
C GLY A 70 -2.89 38.63 -0.22
N THR A 71 -2.21 37.90 0.67
CA THR A 71 -1.68 36.56 0.37
C THR A 71 -2.81 35.54 0.39
N GLN A 72 -2.80 34.63 -0.60
CA GLN A 72 -3.70 33.48 -0.64
C GLN A 72 -3.09 32.33 0.19
N ILE A 73 -3.87 31.82 1.13
CA ILE A 73 -3.54 30.69 2.00
C ILE A 73 -4.52 29.56 1.72
N SER A 74 -4.04 28.31 1.67
CA SER A 74 -4.93 27.14 1.49
C SER A 74 -5.14 26.40 2.80
N ILE A 75 -6.38 26.33 3.27
CA ILE A 75 -6.78 25.68 4.51
C ILE A 75 -7.78 24.58 4.16
N ASN A 76 -7.47 23.31 4.43
CA ASN A 76 -8.37 22.17 4.16
C ASN A 76 -8.96 22.16 2.73
N LYS A 77 -8.12 22.42 1.72
CA LYS A 77 -8.48 22.54 0.29
C LYS A 77 -9.30 23.80 -0.08
N GLN A 78 -9.53 24.68 0.87
CA GLN A 78 -10.23 25.94 0.66
C GLN A 78 -9.25 27.09 0.47
N LYS A 79 -9.50 27.95 -0.52
CA LYS A 79 -8.66 29.12 -0.78
C LYS A 79 -9.16 30.26 0.07
N CYS A 80 -8.28 30.79 0.91
CA CYS A 80 -8.55 31.93 1.78
C CYS A 80 -7.61 33.08 1.43
N ILE A 81 -8.11 34.31 1.43
CA ILE A 81 -7.28 35.51 1.26
C ILE A 81 -7.16 36.18 2.62
N VAL A 82 -5.94 36.53 3.03
CA VAL A 82 -5.73 37.33 4.24
C VAL A 82 -6.20 38.75 3.98
N LYS A 83 -7.28 39.19 4.63
CA LYS A 83 -7.90 40.50 4.42
C LYS A 83 -7.32 41.59 5.32
N GLY A 84 -6.84 41.23 6.51
CA GLY A 84 -6.33 42.21 7.47
C GLY A 84 -5.68 41.58 8.70
N ARG A 85 -4.73 42.28 9.31
CA ARG A 85 -4.20 41.96 10.65
C ARG A 85 -5.05 42.68 11.69
N VAL A 86 -5.45 41.96 12.73
CA VAL A 86 -6.36 42.42 13.78
C VAL A 86 -5.69 42.23 15.12
N ASN A 87 -5.56 43.32 15.86
CA ASN A 87 -5.06 43.30 17.24
C ASN A 87 -6.26 43.32 18.19
N CYS A 88 -6.56 42.18 18.82
CA CYS A 88 -7.73 42.02 19.67
C CYS A 88 -7.44 41.07 20.86
N GLY A 89 -6.64 41.56 21.81
CA GLY A 89 -6.23 40.83 23.01
C GLY A 89 -4.70 40.65 23.09
N PRO A 90 -4.20 39.66 23.85
CA PRO A 90 -2.76 39.42 24.03
C PRO A 90 -2.08 38.80 22.81
N GLU A 91 -2.84 38.29 21.84
CA GLU A 91 -2.34 37.71 20.59
C GLU A 91 -2.95 38.44 19.39
N GLU A 92 -2.13 38.65 18.37
CA GLU A 92 -2.56 39.19 17.09
C GLU A 92 -3.13 38.10 16.18
N LEU A 93 -4.16 38.46 15.43
CA LEU A 93 -4.88 37.58 14.53
C LEU A 93 -4.81 38.10 13.09
N TYR A 94 -4.87 37.20 12.13
CA TYR A 94 -5.26 37.53 10.76
C TYR A 94 -6.74 37.21 10.54
N ALA A 95 -7.44 38.12 9.87
CA ALA A 95 -8.77 37.91 9.31
C ALA A 95 -8.62 37.36 7.89
N LEU A 96 -9.25 36.23 7.60
CA LEU A 96 -9.18 35.55 6.32
C LEU A 96 -10.58 35.39 5.73
N GLU A 97 -10.67 35.60 4.43
CA GLU A 97 -11.87 35.39 3.66
C GLU A 97 -11.74 34.16 2.78
N SER A 98 -12.57 33.17 3.06
CA SER A 98 -12.68 31.93 2.29
C SER A 98 -13.40 32.16 0.95
N ASP A 99 -13.11 31.36 -0.07
CA ASP A 99 -13.84 31.35 -1.35
C ASP A 99 -15.28 30.82 -1.27
N LYS A 100 -15.62 30.04 -0.23
CA LYS A 100 -16.99 29.53 0.02
C LYS A 100 -17.39 29.70 1.50
N PRO A 101 -18.71 29.78 1.80
CA PRO A 101 -19.22 29.80 3.17
C PRO A 101 -18.68 28.65 4.04
N LEU A 102 -18.35 28.97 5.29
CA LEU A 102 -17.90 28.03 6.30
C LEU A 102 -19.06 27.78 7.28
N SER A 103 -19.36 26.50 7.53
CA SER A 103 -20.44 26.13 8.46
C SER A 103 -20.06 26.52 9.90
N GLY A 104 -20.95 27.27 10.57
CA GLY A 104 -20.75 27.68 11.97
C GLY A 104 -19.92 28.96 12.17
N TYR A 105 -19.60 29.68 11.10
CA TYR A 105 -18.88 30.96 11.17
C TYR A 105 -19.82 32.14 10.88
N ASP A 106 -19.63 33.23 11.61
CA ASP A 106 -20.42 34.46 11.52
C ASP A 106 -19.58 35.70 11.20
N GLY A 107 -18.30 35.52 10.86
CA GLY A 107 -17.38 36.60 10.49
C GLY A 107 -16.95 37.48 11.67
N LEU A 108 -17.44 37.21 12.88
CA LEU A 108 -17.10 37.99 14.06
C LEU A 108 -15.77 37.54 14.65
N CYS A 109 -14.99 38.49 15.16
CA CYS A 109 -13.75 38.15 15.86
C CYS A 109 -14.06 37.25 17.06
N PRO A 110 -13.34 36.11 17.22
CA PRO A 110 -13.62 35.16 18.30
C PRO A 110 -13.36 35.75 19.70
N LYS A 111 -12.65 36.88 19.79
CA LYS A 111 -12.26 37.52 21.05
C LYS A 111 -13.26 38.55 21.53
N CYS A 112 -13.58 39.54 20.70
CA CYS A 112 -14.44 40.67 21.08
C CYS A 112 -15.83 40.62 20.44
N ARG A 113 -16.07 39.66 19.53
CA ARG A 113 -17.32 39.52 18.76
C ARG A 113 -17.68 40.76 17.91
N LYS A 114 -16.68 41.59 17.56
CA LYS A 114 -16.84 42.74 16.65
C LYS A 114 -16.34 42.41 15.25
N ASN A 115 -16.87 43.13 14.26
CA ASN A 115 -16.36 43.16 12.90
C ASN A 115 -15.14 44.06 12.84
N HIS A 116 -13.97 43.48 12.64
CA HIS A 116 -12.73 44.24 12.41
C HIS A 116 -12.43 44.43 10.93
N VAL A 117 -12.93 43.54 10.08
CA VAL A 117 -12.70 43.53 8.64
C VAL A 117 -14.01 43.23 7.94
N HIS A 118 -14.21 43.81 6.77
CA HIS A 118 -15.37 43.51 5.92
C HIS A 118 -15.13 42.22 5.14
N PHE A 119 -16.07 41.29 5.27
CA PHE A 119 -16.17 40.07 4.46
C PHE A 119 -17.38 40.21 3.54
N ASP A 120 -17.27 39.73 2.30
CA ASP A 120 -18.37 39.78 1.31
C ASP A 120 -19.60 39.01 1.81
N ASP A 121 -19.37 37.92 2.55
CA ASP A 121 -20.37 37.17 3.30
C ASP A 121 -19.76 36.86 4.68
N PRO A 122 -20.43 37.20 5.80
CA PRO A 122 -19.94 36.90 7.14
C PRO A 122 -19.61 35.41 7.35
N SER A 123 -20.35 34.51 6.71
CA SER A 123 -20.09 33.07 6.79
C SER A 123 -18.78 32.63 6.12
N ARG A 124 -18.15 33.50 5.31
CA ARG A 124 -16.83 33.26 4.70
C ARG A 124 -15.67 33.76 5.56
N GLY A 125 -15.96 34.50 6.63
CA GLY A 125 -14.97 35.13 7.50
C GLY A 125 -14.48 34.21 8.61
N TYR A 126 -13.16 34.09 8.75
CA TYR A 126 -12.50 33.29 9.78
C TYR A 126 -11.23 33.99 10.28
N TYR A 127 -10.85 33.76 11.54
CA TYR A 127 -9.67 34.36 12.18
C TYR A 127 -8.66 33.29 12.60
N MET A 128 -7.37 33.53 12.37
CA MET A 128 -6.28 32.66 12.81
C MET A 128 -5.17 33.44 13.49
N SER A 129 -4.35 32.79 14.32
CA SER A 129 -3.16 33.43 14.87
C SER A 129 -2.16 33.79 13.77
N VAL A 130 -1.46 34.92 13.94
CA VAL A 130 -0.39 35.33 13.01
C VAL A 130 0.62 34.19 12.81
N LYS A 131 1.05 33.53 13.88
CA LYS A 131 1.96 32.38 13.82
C LYS A 131 1.48 31.29 12.86
N ASN A 132 0.23 30.83 13.02
CA ASN A 132 -0.30 29.75 12.17
C ASN A 132 -0.39 30.18 10.69
N ALA A 133 -0.71 31.44 10.41
CA ALA A 133 -0.74 31.94 9.03
C ALA A 133 0.63 31.89 8.37
N HIS A 134 1.65 32.35 9.10
CA HIS A 134 3.03 32.31 8.65
C HIS A 134 3.52 30.88 8.46
N ASP A 135 3.21 29.97 9.39
CA ASP A 135 3.58 28.55 9.28
C ASP A 135 2.97 27.91 8.02
N ILE A 136 1.68 28.18 7.73
CA ILE A 136 1.04 27.67 6.51
C ILE A 136 1.66 28.27 5.25
N VAL A 137 1.88 29.59 5.19
CA VAL A 137 2.47 30.25 4.02
C VAL A 137 3.90 29.75 3.76
N ASN A 138 4.70 29.61 4.81
CA ASN A 138 6.07 29.10 4.70
C ASN A 138 6.07 27.66 4.19
N LYS A 139 5.16 26.82 4.70
CA LYS A 139 4.97 25.44 4.20
C LYS A 139 4.55 25.43 2.73
N GLN A 140 3.59 26.25 2.33
CA GLN A 140 3.17 26.35 0.92
C GLN A 140 4.31 26.84 0.00
N LYS A 141 5.16 27.77 0.47
CA LYS A 141 6.35 28.20 -0.26
C LYS A 141 7.33 27.04 -0.45
N LEU A 142 7.64 26.32 0.64
CA LEU A 142 8.52 25.16 0.60
C LEU A 142 7.99 24.07 -0.35
N ASP A 143 6.71 23.71 -0.25
CA ASP A 143 6.07 22.73 -1.12
C ASP A 143 6.16 23.15 -2.60
N ASN A 144 5.94 24.44 -2.89
CA ASN A 144 6.06 24.98 -4.25
C ASN A 144 7.51 24.98 -4.75
N GLU A 145 8.49 25.17 -3.87
CA GLU A 145 9.91 25.05 -4.22
C GLU A 145 10.28 23.61 -4.53
N ARG A 146 9.83 22.65 -3.71
CA ARG A 146 10.01 21.21 -3.97
C ARG A 146 9.37 20.77 -5.29
N LEU A 147 8.17 21.27 -5.61
CA LEU A 147 7.49 20.98 -6.88
C LEU A 147 8.20 21.56 -8.11
N LYS A 148 8.93 22.67 -7.95
CA LYS A 148 9.77 23.22 -9.02
C LYS A 148 11.01 22.36 -9.26
N GLY A 149 11.35 21.48 -8.32
CA GLY A 149 12.53 20.63 -8.34
C GLY A 149 13.83 21.43 -8.20
N ARG A 150 14.91 20.71 -7.94
CA ARG A 150 16.27 21.23 -8.00
C ARG A 150 16.64 21.59 -9.45
N LYS A 151 17.18 22.79 -9.71
CA LYS A 151 17.55 23.26 -11.08
C LYS A 151 18.64 22.40 -11.74
N ASP A 152 19.31 21.58 -10.94
CA ASP A 152 20.38 20.64 -11.25
C ASP A 152 19.88 19.24 -11.65
N ILE A 153 18.56 18.98 -11.69
CA ILE A 153 18.02 17.76 -12.28
C ILE A 153 18.37 17.76 -13.78
N PRO A 154 19.08 16.75 -14.31
CA PRO A 154 19.21 16.59 -15.74
C PRO A 154 17.79 16.52 -16.28
N GLN A 155 17.37 17.51 -17.07
CA GLN A 155 16.12 17.37 -17.82
C GLN A 155 16.22 16.03 -18.54
N LEU A 156 15.23 15.16 -18.32
CA LEU A 156 15.11 13.89 -19.03
C LEU A 156 14.93 14.21 -20.51
N THR A 157 16.05 14.40 -21.19
CA THR A 157 16.11 14.85 -22.58
C THR A 157 15.63 13.76 -23.53
N ASN A 158 15.45 12.54 -23.03
CA ASN A 158 14.92 11.40 -23.77
C ASN A 158 14.11 10.48 -22.83
N ILE A 159 12.84 10.82 -22.57
CA ILE A 159 11.91 9.85 -21.99
C ILE A 159 11.69 8.75 -23.04
N VAL A 160 12.46 7.69 -22.93
CA VAL A 160 12.22 6.45 -23.68
C VAL A 160 11.01 5.75 -23.09
N ASP A 161 9.95 5.63 -23.90
CA ASP A 161 8.81 4.78 -23.56
C ASP A 161 9.27 3.33 -23.40
N ASN A 162 8.85 2.69 -22.31
CA ASN A 162 9.14 1.29 -21.98
C ASN A 162 10.62 0.99 -21.66
N LEU A 163 11.24 1.78 -20.77
CA LEU A 163 12.51 1.38 -20.17
C LEU A 163 12.36 -0.01 -19.53
N PRO A 164 13.13 -1.01 -19.98
CA PRO A 164 13.06 -2.34 -19.38
C PRO A 164 13.52 -2.26 -17.92
N PRO A 165 13.09 -3.20 -17.07
CA PRO A 165 13.62 -3.33 -15.73
C PRO A 165 15.16 -3.42 -15.74
N LEU A 166 15.77 -3.04 -14.63
CA LEU A 166 17.22 -3.15 -14.46
C LEU A 166 17.66 -4.62 -14.58
N ASP A 167 18.62 -4.88 -15.46
CA ASP A 167 19.24 -6.21 -15.69
C ASP A 167 20.61 -6.34 -14.99
N GLN A 168 21.00 -5.29 -14.25
CA GLN A 168 22.23 -5.16 -13.49
C GLN A 168 21.97 -4.33 -12.23
N PRO A 169 22.67 -4.60 -11.12
CA PRO A 169 22.43 -3.93 -9.85
C PRO A 169 22.97 -2.48 -9.86
N ILE A 170 22.15 -1.54 -9.37
CA ILE A 170 22.56 -0.15 -9.12
C ILE A 170 23.09 0.01 -7.69
N LEU A 171 24.32 -0.45 -7.42
CA LEU A 171 24.89 -0.52 -6.08
C LEU A 171 25.45 0.83 -5.56
N GLY A 172 25.40 0.99 -4.24
CA GLY A 172 26.06 2.07 -3.49
C GLY A 172 25.11 3.07 -2.84
N LYS A 173 25.71 4.07 -2.18
CA LYS A 173 25.00 5.25 -1.66
C LYS A 173 24.46 6.09 -2.81
N ASN A 174 23.38 6.84 -2.55
CA ASN A 174 22.67 7.63 -3.56
C ASN A 174 22.22 6.76 -4.75
N LYS A 175 21.69 5.58 -4.45
CA LYS A 175 21.01 4.69 -5.41
C LYS A 175 19.65 4.30 -4.86
N GLY A 176 18.71 4.02 -5.74
CA GLY A 176 17.30 3.79 -5.39
C GLY A 176 16.54 5.09 -5.21
N ILE A 177 15.62 5.13 -4.25
CA ILE A 177 14.76 6.28 -4.01
C ILE A 177 15.13 6.95 -2.70
N GLU A 178 15.37 8.25 -2.73
CA GLU A 178 15.66 9.06 -1.55
C GLU A 178 14.38 9.26 -0.71
N GLY A 179 14.39 8.76 0.52
CA GLY A 179 13.27 8.88 1.44
C GLY A 179 13.15 10.27 2.06
N ASP A 180 11.94 10.66 2.42
CA ASP A 180 11.64 11.92 3.10
C ASP A 180 10.34 11.83 3.90
N SER A 181 10.33 12.39 5.12
CA SER A 181 9.11 12.63 5.90
C SER A 181 8.14 11.43 5.92
N ASN A 182 8.54 10.34 6.59
CA ASN A 182 7.74 9.11 6.72
C ASN A 182 7.36 8.43 5.40
N SER A 183 8.17 8.57 4.34
CA SER A 183 7.88 7.97 3.03
C SER A 183 8.33 6.52 2.85
N CYS A 184 9.09 5.92 3.76
CA CYS A 184 9.71 4.59 3.57
C CYS A 184 8.74 3.51 3.08
N TYR A 185 7.49 3.51 3.55
CA TYR A 185 6.46 2.58 3.09
C TYR A 185 6.22 2.68 1.57
N MET A 186 6.26 3.88 1.01
CA MET A 186 6.08 4.15 -0.42
C MET A 186 7.38 3.94 -1.18
N ASP A 187 8.51 4.42 -0.64
CA ASP A 187 9.84 4.28 -1.27
C ASP A 187 10.16 2.80 -1.53
N ALA A 188 10.08 1.98 -0.48
CA ALA A 188 10.41 0.56 -0.54
C ALA A 188 9.41 -0.22 -1.40
N THR A 189 8.11 0.11 -1.33
CA THR A 189 7.09 -0.54 -2.17
C THR A 189 7.30 -0.25 -3.65
N ILE A 190 7.53 1.01 -4.04
CA ILE A 190 7.79 1.37 -5.44
C ILE A 190 9.08 0.72 -5.94
N PHE A 191 10.12 0.67 -5.11
CA PHE A 191 11.35 -0.02 -5.45
C PHE A 191 11.11 -1.52 -5.73
N CYS A 192 10.36 -2.21 -4.87
CA CYS A 192 9.93 -3.60 -5.08
C CYS A 192 9.13 -3.78 -6.37
N MET A 193 8.19 -2.88 -6.66
CA MET A 193 7.29 -3.00 -7.81
C MET A 193 7.97 -2.73 -9.15
N PHE A 194 8.91 -1.77 -9.21
CA PHE A 194 9.33 -1.22 -10.51
C PHE A 194 10.83 -1.32 -10.80
N ALA A 195 11.73 -1.52 -9.82
CA ALA A 195 13.16 -1.44 -10.10
C ALA A 195 13.68 -2.57 -11.02
N TYR A 196 13.38 -3.83 -10.66
CA TYR A 196 13.99 -5.03 -11.27
C TYR A 196 12.98 -6.00 -11.91
N ASN A 197 11.70 -5.63 -11.98
CA ASN A 197 10.66 -6.40 -12.66
C ASN A 197 9.66 -5.47 -13.38
N ASN A 198 8.86 -6.05 -14.27
CA ASN A 198 7.86 -5.35 -15.09
C ASN A 198 6.43 -5.86 -14.87
N VAL A 199 6.18 -6.69 -13.86
CA VAL A 199 4.84 -7.29 -13.66
C VAL A 199 3.79 -6.24 -13.32
N PHE A 200 4.22 -5.06 -12.87
CA PHE A 200 3.39 -3.89 -12.57
C PHE A 200 3.36 -2.84 -13.70
N ASP A 201 4.10 -3.01 -14.81
CA ASP A 201 4.23 -1.97 -15.85
C ASP A 201 2.90 -1.64 -16.52
N LYS A 202 1.92 -2.56 -16.47
CA LYS A 202 0.55 -2.27 -16.90
C LYS A 202 -0.03 -1.02 -16.21
N LEU A 203 0.30 -0.77 -14.95
CA LEU A 203 -0.13 0.44 -14.22
C LEU A 203 0.41 1.73 -14.83
N LEU A 204 1.59 1.69 -15.46
CA LEU A 204 2.27 2.86 -16.04
C LEU A 204 1.71 3.25 -17.41
N HIS A 205 1.10 2.29 -18.12
CA HIS A 205 0.73 2.43 -19.53
C HIS A 205 -0.77 2.21 -19.80
N MET A 206 -1.53 1.72 -18.82
CA MET A 206 -2.97 1.55 -18.99
C MET A 206 -3.69 2.88 -19.18
N GLU A 207 -4.76 2.85 -19.97
CA GLU A 207 -5.61 4.03 -20.17
C GLU A 207 -6.32 4.42 -18.88
N VAL A 208 -6.24 5.71 -18.55
CA VAL A 208 -6.85 6.29 -17.35
C VAL A 208 -7.79 7.43 -17.74
N LYS A 209 -8.98 7.46 -17.11
CA LYS A 209 -10.10 8.31 -17.55
C LYS A 209 -10.03 9.74 -17.03
N THR A 210 -9.45 9.97 -15.87
CA THR A 210 -9.49 11.28 -15.18
C THR A 210 -8.15 12.01 -15.30
N GLU A 211 -8.18 13.33 -15.44
CA GLU A 211 -6.96 14.15 -15.50
C GLU A 211 -6.07 14.02 -14.26
N PRO A 212 -6.60 14.01 -13.00
CA PRO A 212 -5.77 13.77 -11.82
C PRO A 212 -5.02 12.43 -11.87
N LEU A 213 -5.67 11.38 -12.40
CA LEU A 213 -5.04 10.07 -12.53
C LEU A 213 -4.00 10.03 -13.66
N LYS A 214 -4.22 10.75 -14.76
CA LYS A 214 -3.20 10.94 -15.82
C LYS A 214 -1.96 11.62 -15.25
N ILE A 215 -2.12 12.66 -14.44
CA ILE A 215 -1.00 13.36 -13.80
C ILE A 215 -0.28 12.42 -12.82
N LEU A 216 -1.00 11.71 -11.96
CA LEU A 216 -0.43 10.73 -11.03
C LEU A 216 0.38 9.64 -11.77
N GLN A 217 -0.20 9.05 -12.82
CA GLN A 217 0.46 8.03 -13.65
C GLN A 217 1.70 8.59 -14.34
N LYS A 218 1.60 9.81 -14.88
CA LYS A 218 2.72 10.49 -15.54
C LYS A 218 3.88 10.73 -14.57
N VAL A 219 3.61 11.22 -13.36
CA VAL A 219 4.62 11.42 -12.31
C VAL A 219 5.30 10.10 -11.97
N LEU A 220 4.53 9.04 -11.69
CA LEU A 220 5.07 7.72 -11.41
C LEU A 220 5.95 7.21 -12.55
N ARG A 221 5.47 7.28 -13.80
CA ARG A 221 6.17 6.76 -14.97
C ARG A 221 7.44 7.55 -15.28
N GLU A 222 7.32 8.87 -15.43
CA GLU A 222 8.35 9.71 -16.05
C GLU A 222 9.36 10.26 -15.04
N THR A 223 8.93 10.54 -13.80
CA THR A 223 9.80 11.17 -12.79
C THR A 223 10.39 10.17 -11.80
N ILE A 224 9.74 9.00 -11.64
CA ILE A 224 10.17 7.99 -10.67
C ILE A 224 10.68 6.75 -11.40
N VAL A 225 9.81 5.98 -12.07
CA VAL A 225 10.19 4.68 -12.65
C VAL A 225 11.25 4.83 -13.73
N HIS A 226 11.10 5.81 -14.62
CA HIS A 226 12.10 6.05 -15.68
C HIS A 226 13.47 6.41 -15.10
N VAL A 227 13.53 7.28 -14.09
CA VAL A 227 14.78 7.68 -13.41
C VAL A 227 15.37 6.52 -12.62
N LEU A 228 14.53 5.76 -11.93
CA LEU A 228 14.94 4.59 -11.16
C LEU A 228 15.58 3.51 -12.05
N ARG A 229 15.04 3.30 -13.25
CA ARG A 229 15.54 2.32 -14.24
C ARG A 229 16.72 2.83 -15.07
N ASP A 230 17.25 4.02 -14.80
CA ASP A 230 18.50 4.47 -15.41
C ASP A 230 19.67 3.66 -14.84
N LYS A 231 20.27 2.81 -15.70
CA LYS A 231 21.40 1.94 -15.33
C LYS A 231 22.64 2.69 -14.83
N LYS A 232 22.81 3.96 -15.19
CA LYS A 232 23.97 4.76 -14.78
C LYS A 232 23.71 5.45 -13.45
N ASN A 233 22.56 6.14 -13.35
CA ASN A 233 22.25 6.97 -12.19
C ASN A 233 21.40 6.22 -11.17
N GLY A 234 20.24 5.69 -11.57
CA GLY A 234 19.37 4.88 -10.72
C GLY A 234 19.04 5.53 -9.38
N PHE A 235 18.87 6.86 -9.37
CA PHE A 235 18.68 7.65 -8.16
C PHE A 235 17.52 8.62 -8.33
N VAL A 236 16.45 8.38 -7.58
CA VAL A 236 15.25 9.22 -7.56
C VAL A 236 15.31 10.14 -6.36
N GLN A 237 15.28 11.45 -6.60
CA GLN A 237 15.28 12.46 -5.54
C GLN A 237 13.92 12.50 -4.83
N ARG A 238 13.95 12.90 -3.55
CA ARG A 238 12.76 12.95 -2.69
C ARG A 238 11.61 13.81 -3.24
N ASP A 239 11.92 14.81 -4.06
CA ASP A 239 10.93 15.74 -4.60
C ASP A 239 10.00 15.09 -5.63
N ALA A 240 10.52 14.13 -6.41
CA ALA A 240 9.69 13.34 -7.32
C ALA A 240 8.64 12.54 -6.54
N LEU A 241 9.05 11.97 -5.40
CA LEU A 241 8.16 11.18 -4.56
C LEU A 241 7.19 12.04 -3.75
N PHE A 242 7.62 13.22 -3.29
CA PHE A 242 6.72 14.22 -2.72
C PHE A 242 5.65 14.65 -3.72
N HIS A 243 6.01 14.88 -4.99
CA HIS A 243 5.04 15.19 -6.03
C HIS A 243 4.06 14.02 -6.24
N LEU A 244 4.53 12.77 -6.24
CA LEU A 244 3.63 11.60 -6.29
C LEU A 244 2.65 11.58 -5.11
N ARG A 245 3.14 11.83 -3.87
CA ARG A 245 2.30 11.89 -2.66
C ARG A 245 1.24 12.99 -2.75
N LEU A 246 1.59 14.15 -3.32
CA LEU A 246 0.64 15.23 -3.56
C LEU A 246 -0.48 14.81 -4.52
N GLN A 247 -0.11 14.24 -5.67
CA GLN A 247 -1.06 13.77 -6.68
C GLN A 247 -1.93 12.62 -6.15
N LEU A 248 -1.33 11.71 -5.37
CA LEU A 248 -2.05 10.60 -4.76
C LEU A 248 -3.06 11.11 -3.73
N SER A 249 -2.67 12.07 -2.90
CA SER A 249 -3.55 12.71 -1.93
C SER A 249 -4.72 13.45 -2.58
N GLU A 250 -4.48 14.07 -3.74
CA GLU A 250 -5.54 14.71 -4.53
C GLU A 250 -6.49 13.67 -5.14
N ALA A 251 -5.95 12.65 -5.82
CA ALA A 251 -6.74 11.61 -6.48
C ALA A 251 -7.58 10.78 -5.49
N THR A 252 -7.02 10.43 -4.33
CA THR A 252 -7.71 9.67 -3.26
C THR A 252 -8.57 10.55 -2.36
N HIS A 253 -8.42 11.87 -2.45
CA HIS A 253 -8.97 12.85 -1.51
C HIS A 253 -8.47 12.69 -0.05
N ASP A 254 -7.47 11.84 0.21
CA ASP A 254 -6.93 11.57 1.54
C ASP A 254 -5.67 12.43 1.79
N PRO A 255 -5.71 13.45 2.68
CA PRO A 255 -4.57 14.30 2.99
C PRO A 255 -3.42 13.55 3.67
N SER A 256 -3.68 12.38 4.27
CA SER A 256 -2.66 11.65 5.02
C SER A 256 -1.53 11.10 4.16
N PHE A 257 -1.77 10.85 2.87
CA PHE A 257 -0.72 10.43 1.94
C PHE A 257 0.43 11.44 1.79
N LYS A 258 0.21 12.73 2.11
CA LYS A 258 1.24 13.77 1.94
C LYS A 258 2.41 13.66 2.92
N GLU A 259 2.13 13.33 4.19
CA GLU A 259 3.12 13.47 5.27
C GLU A 259 3.07 12.36 6.32
N MET A 260 1.96 11.62 6.40
CA MET A 260 1.84 10.55 7.39
C MET A 260 2.48 9.26 6.89
N GLU A 261 3.06 8.51 7.82
CA GLU A 261 3.40 7.11 7.60
C GLU A 261 2.11 6.30 7.40
N LYS A 262 2.13 5.38 6.44
CA LYS A 262 1.03 4.45 6.16
C LYS A 262 1.54 3.04 6.01
N ASP A 263 0.64 2.07 6.03
CA ASP A 263 0.98 0.71 5.63
C ASP A 263 1.07 0.60 4.09
N PRO A 264 2.03 -0.16 3.53
CA PRO A 264 2.10 -0.49 2.11
C PRO A 264 0.79 -1.02 1.52
N SER A 265 0.01 -1.75 2.32
CA SER A 265 -1.31 -2.26 1.91
C SER A 265 -2.27 -1.10 1.61
N GLU A 266 -2.27 -0.02 2.40
CA GLU A 266 -3.11 1.16 2.15
C GLU A 266 -2.72 1.84 0.83
N PHE A 267 -1.43 1.92 0.53
CA PHE A 267 -0.92 2.46 -0.73
C PHE A 267 -1.34 1.60 -1.93
N LEU A 268 -1.15 0.27 -1.84
CA LEU A 268 -1.53 -0.65 -2.91
C LEU A 268 -3.05 -0.67 -3.14
N ARG A 269 -3.86 -0.61 -2.07
CA ARG A 269 -5.33 -0.49 -2.17
C ARG A 269 -5.79 0.81 -2.80
N ALA A 270 -5.08 1.92 -2.55
CA ALA A 270 -5.33 3.18 -3.25
C ALA A 270 -5.05 3.03 -4.75
N PHE A 271 -3.95 2.36 -5.14
CA PHE A 271 -3.64 2.05 -6.54
C PHE A 271 -4.69 1.14 -7.19
N GLU A 272 -5.11 0.08 -6.49
CA GLU A 272 -6.18 -0.82 -6.94
C GLU A 272 -7.45 -0.03 -7.26
N THR A 273 -7.87 0.85 -6.36
CA THR A 273 -9.09 1.66 -6.49
C THR A 273 -8.98 2.68 -7.62
N LEU A 274 -7.86 3.42 -7.68
CA LEU A 274 -7.67 4.49 -8.65
C LEU A 274 -7.52 3.95 -10.08
N PHE A 275 -6.69 2.93 -10.26
CA PHE A 275 -6.42 2.34 -11.58
C PHE A 275 -7.44 1.27 -11.98
N GLN A 276 -8.33 0.85 -11.07
CA GLN A 276 -9.25 -0.29 -11.27
C GLN A 276 -8.48 -1.55 -11.73
N TYR A 277 -7.33 -1.77 -11.11
CA TYR A 277 -6.41 -2.85 -11.46
C TYR A 277 -6.26 -3.83 -10.30
N ALA A 278 -6.97 -4.95 -10.39
CA ALA A 278 -7.03 -6.00 -9.39
C ALA A 278 -6.79 -7.38 -10.04
N PRO A 279 -5.51 -7.77 -10.26
CA PRO A 279 -5.18 -8.98 -11.02
C PRO A 279 -5.39 -10.28 -10.25
N LEU A 280 -5.48 -10.25 -8.92
CA LEU A 280 -5.80 -11.42 -8.11
C LEU A 280 -7.31 -11.64 -8.11
N LYS A 281 -7.76 -12.80 -8.61
CA LYS A 281 -9.17 -13.17 -8.64
C LYS A 281 -9.41 -14.42 -7.81
N THR A 282 -10.33 -14.36 -6.85
CA THR A 282 -10.68 -15.48 -5.98
C THR A 282 -12.17 -15.78 -6.00
N ILE A 283 -12.51 -17.04 -5.79
CA ILE A 283 -13.89 -17.55 -5.77
C ILE A 283 -14.09 -18.50 -4.58
N SER A 284 -15.30 -18.53 -4.02
CA SER A 284 -15.68 -19.52 -3.00
C SER A 284 -15.96 -20.89 -3.64
N PRO A 285 -15.48 -22.00 -3.07
CA PRO A 285 -15.56 -23.33 -3.68
C PRO A 285 -16.98 -23.93 -3.74
N ASP A 286 -17.91 -23.50 -2.89
CA ASP A 286 -19.23 -24.13 -2.71
C ASP A 286 -20.32 -23.63 -3.66
N GLN A 287 -20.00 -22.70 -4.57
CA GLN A 287 -21.00 -22.10 -5.46
C GLN A 287 -20.83 -22.56 -6.92
N PRO A 288 -21.94 -22.86 -7.63
CA PRO A 288 -21.89 -23.28 -9.01
C PRO A 288 -21.27 -22.19 -9.89
N PRO A 289 -20.48 -22.56 -10.92
CA PRO A 289 -19.76 -21.66 -11.79
C PRO A 289 -20.70 -21.11 -12.85
N LYS A 290 -21.84 -20.51 -12.47
CA LYS A 290 -22.31 -19.44 -13.33
C LYS A 290 -21.30 -18.32 -13.10
N PRO A 291 -20.50 -17.93 -14.10
CA PRO A 291 -19.66 -16.76 -14.02
C PRO A 291 -20.56 -15.53 -14.10
N ASP A 292 -21.50 -15.41 -13.15
CA ASP A 292 -22.06 -14.13 -12.83
C ASP A 292 -20.91 -13.42 -12.11
N GLU A 293 -20.41 -12.33 -12.69
CA GLU A 293 -19.26 -11.54 -12.16
C GLU A 293 -19.41 -11.20 -10.66
N ALA A 294 -20.64 -11.26 -10.13
CA ALA A 294 -21.02 -11.04 -8.74
C ALA A 294 -20.28 -11.91 -7.70
N ASN A 295 -19.76 -13.08 -8.06
CA ASN A 295 -19.15 -14.02 -7.09
C ASN A 295 -17.61 -14.04 -7.11
N ILE A 296 -16.97 -13.22 -7.95
CA ILE A 296 -15.50 -13.13 -8.02
C ILE A 296 -15.05 -11.95 -7.16
N THR A 297 -14.22 -12.24 -6.16
CA THR A 297 -13.51 -11.18 -5.45
C THR A 297 -12.22 -10.85 -6.20
N THR A 298 -11.98 -9.57 -6.47
CA THR A 298 -10.75 -9.10 -7.11
C THR A 298 -9.96 -8.25 -6.14
N ASN A 299 -8.65 -8.47 -6.03
CA ASN A 299 -7.77 -7.64 -5.21
C ASN A 299 -6.40 -7.43 -5.89
N ILE A 300 -5.60 -6.49 -5.41
CA ILE A 300 -4.17 -6.39 -5.75
C ILE A 300 -3.28 -7.15 -4.75
N ILE A 301 -3.74 -7.28 -3.52
CA ILE A 301 -3.08 -7.98 -2.41
C ILE A 301 -3.95 -9.12 -1.89
N TRP A 302 -3.31 -10.14 -1.32
CA TRP A 302 -3.96 -11.12 -0.46
C TRP A 302 -3.53 -10.89 0.98
N GLU A 303 -4.43 -10.35 1.79
CA GLU A 303 -4.24 -10.21 3.23
C GLU A 303 -4.54 -11.55 3.89
N MET A 304 -3.48 -12.23 4.34
CA MET A 304 -3.63 -13.54 4.94
C MET A 304 -4.26 -13.43 6.32
N PHE A 305 -5.11 -14.39 6.64
CA PHE A 305 -5.79 -14.50 7.92
C PHE A 305 -5.31 -15.75 8.66
N ASP A 306 -5.19 -15.61 9.97
CA ASP A 306 -4.99 -16.72 10.90
C ASP A 306 -5.94 -16.56 12.08
N ALA A 307 -6.74 -17.60 12.36
CA ALA A 307 -7.69 -17.58 13.46
C ALA A 307 -7.03 -17.76 14.83
N ASN A 308 -5.77 -18.21 14.88
CA ASN A 308 -5.10 -18.51 16.14
C ASN A 308 -4.68 -17.21 16.86
N PRO A 309 -5.17 -16.95 18.07
CA PRO A 309 -4.83 -15.72 18.79
C PRO A 309 -3.44 -15.77 19.46
N HIS A 310 -2.76 -16.93 19.45
CA HIS A 310 -1.45 -17.12 20.05
C HIS A 310 -0.32 -16.94 19.03
N ARG A 311 0.85 -16.51 19.52
CA ARG A 311 2.06 -16.43 18.69
C ARG A 311 2.47 -17.82 18.23
N LEU A 312 2.36 -18.07 16.93
CA LEU A 312 2.66 -19.33 16.27
C LEU A 312 4.18 -19.52 16.07
N PRO A 313 4.63 -20.79 15.96
CA PRO A 313 6.02 -21.11 15.64
C PRO A 313 6.42 -20.60 14.25
N SER A 314 7.71 -20.51 13.99
CA SER A 314 8.21 -20.03 12.70
C SER A 314 7.81 -20.96 11.55
N THR A 315 7.38 -20.40 10.42
CA THR A 315 6.93 -21.20 9.27
C THR A 315 7.20 -20.50 7.93
N ASN A 316 6.90 -21.19 6.84
CA ASN A 316 7.02 -20.71 5.47
C ASN A 316 5.78 -19.90 5.07
N ILE A 317 5.96 -18.82 4.31
CA ILE A 317 4.87 -17.97 3.84
C ILE A 317 3.88 -18.75 2.96
N ALA A 318 4.35 -19.72 2.18
CA ALA A 318 3.51 -20.60 1.37
C ALA A 318 2.59 -21.47 2.21
N SER A 319 3.01 -21.86 3.43
CA SER A 319 2.17 -22.60 4.37
C SER A 319 1.07 -21.71 4.94
N ILE A 320 1.41 -20.48 5.33
CA ILE A 320 0.45 -19.49 5.81
C ILE A 320 -0.58 -19.18 4.73
N PHE A 321 -0.14 -19.02 3.47
CA PHE A 321 -1.01 -18.77 2.34
C PHE A 321 -2.02 -19.90 2.11
N ARG A 322 -1.57 -21.16 2.10
CA ARG A 322 -2.48 -22.33 1.96
C ARG A 322 -3.48 -22.44 3.11
N ASN A 323 -3.03 -22.20 4.33
CA ASN A 323 -3.89 -22.22 5.51
C ASN A 323 -4.94 -21.10 5.42
N SER A 324 -4.54 -19.89 5.05
CA SER A 324 -5.44 -18.74 4.89
C SER A 324 -6.54 -18.99 3.85
N LEU A 325 -6.22 -19.64 2.72
CA LEU A 325 -7.22 -20.03 1.70
C LEU A 325 -8.17 -21.14 2.18
N SER A 326 -7.75 -21.94 3.16
CA SER A 326 -8.56 -23.00 3.75
C SER A 326 -9.50 -22.46 4.82
N GLU A 327 -9.03 -21.52 5.65
CA GLU A 327 -9.80 -20.84 6.70
C GLU A 327 -10.84 -19.87 6.15
N ILE A 328 -10.52 -19.17 5.06
CA ILE A 328 -11.46 -18.39 4.25
C ILE A 328 -11.64 -19.19 2.96
N PRO A 329 -12.60 -20.14 2.87
CA PRO A 329 -12.69 -21.09 1.77
C PRO A 329 -12.72 -20.37 0.43
N ALA A 330 -11.58 -20.34 -0.23
CA ALA A 330 -11.36 -19.59 -1.46
C ALA A 330 -10.34 -20.30 -2.33
N LYS A 331 -10.52 -20.16 -3.65
CA LYS A 331 -9.55 -20.59 -4.66
C LYS A 331 -9.26 -19.49 -5.63
N LEU A 332 -8.06 -19.49 -6.20
CA LEU A 332 -7.71 -18.59 -7.30
C LEU A 332 -8.55 -18.97 -8.52
N ALA A 333 -9.39 -18.05 -9.00
CA ALA A 333 -10.16 -18.24 -10.23
C ALA A 333 -9.24 -18.23 -11.46
N THR A 334 -8.14 -17.49 -11.38
CA THR A 334 -7.16 -17.31 -12.46
C THR A 334 -5.75 -17.26 -11.91
N ILE A 335 -4.74 -17.64 -12.71
CA ILE A 335 -3.34 -17.43 -12.35
C ILE A 335 -3.04 -15.94 -12.44
N PRO A 336 -2.66 -15.26 -11.34
CA PRO A 336 -2.35 -13.85 -11.42
C PRO A 336 -0.93 -13.65 -11.98
N PRO A 337 -0.65 -12.55 -12.72
CA PRO A 337 0.69 -12.21 -13.20
C PRO A 337 1.69 -11.96 -12.08
N PHE A 338 1.20 -11.60 -10.89
CA PHE A 338 1.97 -11.47 -9.65
C PHE A 338 1.07 -11.75 -8.45
N LEU A 339 1.65 -12.07 -7.31
CA LEU A 339 0.95 -12.30 -6.06
C LEU A 339 1.63 -11.50 -4.95
N VAL A 340 0.91 -10.55 -4.36
CA VAL A 340 1.38 -9.81 -3.18
C VAL A 340 0.71 -10.43 -1.96
N LEU A 341 1.50 -11.07 -1.11
CA LEU A 341 1.04 -11.69 0.12
C LEU A 341 1.36 -10.79 1.31
N VAL A 342 0.36 -10.48 2.12
CA VAL A 342 0.54 -9.70 3.36
C VAL A 342 0.40 -10.67 4.53
N ALA A 343 1.49 -10.82 5.30
CA ALA A 343 1.52 -11.67 6.48
C ALA A 343 0.42 -11.28 7.50
N PRO A 344 -0.21 -12.26 8.17
CA PRO A 344 -1.27 -11.99 9.13
C PRO A 344 -0.73 -11.19 10.33
N ARG A 345 -1.51 -10.19 10.76
CA ARG A 345 -1.23 -9.38 11.96
C ARG A 345 -2.50 -9.21 12.76
N HIS A 346 -2.50 -9.61 14.04
CA HIS A 346 -3.69 -9.42 14.90
C HIS A 346 -3.85 -7.98 15.38
N THR A 347 -2.74 -7.25 15.57
CA THR A 347 -2.70 -5.80 15.84
C THR A 347 -1.38 -5.21 15.31
N ARG A 348 -1.24 -3.87 15.34
CA ARG A 348 0.04 -3.18 15.02
C ARG A 348 1.24 -3.68 15.85
N SER A 349 1.01 -4.26 17.03
CA SER A 349 2.07 -4.72 17.94
C SER A 349 2.11 -6.24 18.17
N GLN A 350 1.03 -6.97 17.89
CA GLN A 350 0.96 -8.42 18.07
C GLN A 350 1.12 -9.16 16.74
N ARG A 351 2.28 -9.82 16.66
CA ARG A 351 2.74 -10.68 15.58
C ARG A 351 2.10 -12.06 15.69
N SER A 352 1.54 -12.55 14.59
CA SER A 352 0.93 -13.87 14.53
C SER A 352 2.00 -14.96 14.55
N TYR A 353 3.20 -14.71 13.99
CA TYR A 353 4.26 -15.70 13.87
C TYR A 353 5.56 -15.28 14.56
N ARG A 354 6.37 -16.26 15.01
CA ARG A 354 7.70 -15.98 15.59
C ARG A 354 8.63 -15.38 14.54
N TYR A 355 8.77 -16.06 13.40
CA TYR A 355 9.46 -15.66 12.18
C TYR A 355 8.74 -16.26 10.96
N ILE A 356 8.88 -15.63 9.80
CA ILE A 356 8.34 -16.10 8.53
C ILE A 356 9.51 -16.30 7.56
N ILE A 357 9.56 -17.47 6.92
CA ILE A 357 10.50 -17.78 5.85
C ILE A 357 9.83 -17.45 4.51
N PRO A 358 10.38 -16.52 3.72
CA PRO A 358 9.87 -16.24 2.39
C PRO A 358 10.30 -17.34 1.42
N ASP A 359 9.36 -18.18 1.00
CA ASP A 359 9.60 -19.22 0.00
C ASP A 359 10.09 -18.61 -1.31
N ARG A 360 11.20 -19.14 -1.85
CA ARG A 360 11.73 -18.72 -3.16
C ARG A 360 10.75 -19.00 -4.30
N GLU A 361 9.90 -19.98 -4.12
CA GLU A 361 8.92 -20.42 -5.10
C GLU A 361 7.63 -20.88 -4.41
N ILE A 362 6.49 -20.39 -4.88
CA ILE A 362 5.18 -20.89 -4.47
C ILE A 362 4.60 -21.70 -5.64
N THR A 363 4.39 -22.98 -5.37
CA THR A 363 3.72 -23.90 -6.29
C THR A 363 2.20 -23.72 -6.19
N LEU A 364 1.55 -23.35 -7.28
CA LEU A 364 0.09 -23.31 -7.42
C LEU A 364 -0.42 -24.69 -7.86
N ASP A 365 -1.08 -25.39 -6.95
CA ASP A 365 -1.68 -26.70 -7.20
C ASP A 365 -3.23 -26.64 -7.16
N ASN A 366 -3.88 -27.80 -7.26
CA ASN A 366 -5.34 -27.94 -7.27
C ASN A 366 -6.02 -27.55 -5.94
N SER A 367 -5.26 -27.43 -4.84
CA SER A 367 -5.76 -26.93 -3.56
C SER A 367 -5.91 -25.42 -3.58
N ILE A 368 -5.02 -24.72 -4.31
CA ILE A 368 -4.98 -23.26 -4.40
C ILE A 368 -5.82 -22.73 -5.57
N VAL A 369 -5.77 -23.39 -6.73
CA VAL A 369 -6.40 -22.90 -7.97
C VAL A 369 -7.70 -23.63 -8.27
N GLN A 370 -8.69 -22.88 -8.76
CA GLN A 370 -9.95 -23.39 -9.24
C GLN A 370 -9.76 -24.05 -10.61
N LEU A 371 -10.12 -25.33 -10.72
CA LEU A 371 -10.11 -26.05 -11.98
C LEU A 371 -11.48 -26.09 -12.63
N VAL A 372 -11.50 -25.93 -13.94
CA VAL A 372 -12.71 -26.01 -14.77
C VAL A 372 -12.50 -27.06 -15.85
N CYS A 373 -13.44 -28.00 -15.95
CA CYS A 373 -13.40 -28.98 -17.02
C CYS A 373 -13.82 -28.37 -18.36
N LEU A 374 -12.99 -28.49 -19.40
CA LEU A 374 -13.29 -27.96 -20.75
C LEU A 374 -14.60 -28.50 -21.34
N LYS A 375 -14.87 -29.80 -21.16
CA LYS A 375 -16.01 -30.46 -21.81
C LYS A 375 -17.31 -30.26 -21.04
N CYS A 376 -17.32 -30.56 -19.74
CA CYS A 376 -18.55 -30.50 -18.94
C CYS A 376 -18.76 -29.18 -18.20
N GLN A 377 -17.78 -28.28 -18.23
CA GLN A 377 -17.80 -26.97 -17.55
C GLN A 377 -18.02 -27.07 -16.03
N LYS A 378 -17.86 -28.26 -15.45
CA LYS A 378 -17.91 -28.48 -14.00
C LYS A 378 -16.57 -28.18 -13.36
N THR A 379 -16.63 -27.63 -12.16
CA THR A 379 -15.49 -27.21 -11.34
C THR A 379 -14.97 -28.31 -10.43
N ASN A 380 -13.64 -28.37 -10.23
CA ASN A 380 -12.95 -29.31 -9.32
C ASN A 380 -13.46 -30.76 -9.41
N HIS A 381 -13.87 -31.21 -10.59
CA HIS A 381 -14.48 -32.53 -10.76
C HIS A 381 -13.43 -33.61 -10.49
N ASP A 382 -13.73 -34.52 -9.58
CA ASP A 382 -12.88 -35.64 -9.12
C ASP A 382 -11.68 -35.25 -8.20
N PRO A 383 -11.85 -34.50 -7.09
CA PRO A 383 -10.72 -33.97 -6.30
C PRO A 383 -9.86 -35.06 -5.62
N GLU A 384 -10.42 -36.24 -5.32
CA GLU A 384 -9.71 -37.34 -4.64
C GLU A 384 -8.84 -38.19 -5.60
N THR A 385 -9.25 -38.34 -6.86
CA THR A 385 -8.52 -39.08 -7.91
C THR A 385 -7.74 -38.16 -8.86
N SER A 386 -8.00 -36.84 -8.82
CA SER A 386 -7.32 -35.80 -9.62
C SER A 386 -6.21 -35.11 -8.83
N LYS A 387 -5.36 -35.91 -8.18
CA LYS A 387 -4.04 -35.41 -7.71
C LYS A 387 -3.18 -34.89 -8.87
N ASP A 388 -3.54 -35.27 -10.09
CA ASP A 388 -2.95 -34.84 -11.35
C ASP A 388 -4.01 -34.10 -12.19
N PHE A 389 -3.64 -32.97 -12.79
CA PHE A 389 -4.46 -32.30 -13.78
C PHE A 389 -4.42 -33.11 -15.10
N TYR A 390 -5.56 -33.57 -15.60
CA TYR A 390 -5.57 -34.30 -16.88
C TYR A 390 -5.60 -33.34 -18.06
N PHE A 391 -4.53 -33.36 -18.84
CA PHE A 391 -4.35 -32.58 -20.07
C PHE A 391 -4.12 -33.52 -21.25
N CYS A 392 -4.79 -33.27 -22.36
CA CYS A 392 -4.56 -33.95 -23.64
C CYS A 392 -4.22 -32.89 -24.70
N ASN A 393 -2.97 -32.87 -25.17
CA ASN A 393 -2.49 -31.84 -26.11
C ASN A 393 -3.27 -31.86 -27.43
N GLU A 394 -3.57 -33.05 -27.97
CA GLU A 394 -4.32 -33.20 -29.23
C GLU A 394 -5.78 -32.72 -29.13
N CYS A 395 -6.39 -32.78 -27.94
CA CYS A 395 -7.74 -32.29 -27.71
C CYS A 395 -7.75 -30.79 -27.41
N HIS A 396 -6.74 -30.32 -26.67
CA HIS A 396 -6.56 -28.90 -26.38
C HIS A 396 -6.31 -28.10 -27.67
N GLU A 397 -5.47 -28.55 -28.60
CA GLU A 397 -5.25 -27.86 -29.87
C GLU A 397 -6.52 -27.74 -30.74
N LYS A 398 -7.44 -28.71 -30.63
CA LYS A 398 -8.73 -28.71 -31.37
C LYS A 398 -9.78 -27.80 -30.75
N GLU A 399 -9.80 -27.65 -29.42
CA GLU A 399 -10.74 -26.77 -28.69
C GLU A 399 -10.17 -25.35 -28.42
N SER A 400 -8.84 -25.18 -28.45
CA SER A 400 -8.18 -23.88 -28.25
C SER A 400 -8.42 -22.90 -29.40
N ALA A 401 -8.98 -23.36 -30.52
CA ALA A 401 -9.48 -22.51 -31.59
C ALA A 401 -10.82 -21.83 -31.26
N THR A 402 -11.54 -22.30 -30.22
CA THR A 402 -12.89 -21.82 -29.86
C THR A 402 -13.03 -21.31 -28.43
N VAL A 403 -12.08 -21.58 -27.52
CA VAL A 403 -12.12 -21.06 -26.13
C VAL A 403 -10.83 -20.31 -25.79
N THR A 404 -10.78 -19.03 -26.17
CA THR A 404 -9.72 -18.11 -25.76
C THR A 404 -10.05 -17.53 -24.39
N THR A 405 -9.65 -18.19 -23.30
CA THR A 405 -9.59 -17.53 -22.00
C THR A 405 -8.24 -17.81 -21.35
N ASN A 406 -7.29 -16.90 -21.58
CA ASN A 406 -5.91 -16.88 -21.04
C ASN A 406 -5.86 -16.75 -19.49
N ALA A 407 -6.87 -17.21 -18.75
CA ALA A 407 -7.08 -16.84 -17.36
C ALA A 407 -7.45 -18.02 -16.45
N THR A 408 -8.27 -18.97 -16.90
CA THR A 408 -8.68 -20.14 -16.08
C THR A 408 -7.82 -21.36 -16.39
N ILE A 409 -7.37 -22.11 -15.38
CA ILE A 409 -6.71 -23.41 -15.61
C ILE A 409 -7.78 -24.41 -16.06
N THR A 410 -7.81 -24.68 -17.36
CA THR A 410 -8.76 -25.59 -17.99
C THR A 410 -8.19 -26.99 -18.12
N CYS A 411 -8.92 -28.01 -17.70
CA CYS A 411 -8.47 -29.42 -17.78
C CYS A 411 -9.61 -30.35 -18.21
N TYR A 412 -9.38 -31.65 -18.34
CA TYR A 412 -10.47 -32.63 -18.49
C TYR A 412 -10.70 -33.38 -17.17
N CYS A 413 -11.95 -33.64 -16.81
CA CYS A 413 -12.23 -34.54 -15.69
C CYS A 413 -12.09 -36.01 -16.13
N THR A 414 -11.96 -36.94 -15.17
CA THR A 414 -11.69 -38.35 -15.47
C THR A 414 -12.75 -38.96 -16.38
N ASN A 415 -14.03 -38.64 -16.12
CA ASN A 415 -15.15 -39.13 -16.92
C ASN A 415 -15.17 -38.51 -18.32
N CYS A 416 -14.95 -37.20 -18.45
CA CYS A 416 -14.94 -36.51 -19.74
C CYS A 416 -13.77 -36.95 -20.63
N LEU A 417 -12.59 -37.16 -20.02
CA LEU A 417 -11.42 -37.70 -20.69
C LEU A 417 -11.68 -39.13 -21.17
N SER A 418 -12.19 -39.99 -20.28
CA SER A 418 -12.52 -41.38 -20.61
C SER A 418 -13.55 -41.44 -21.73
N ASP A 419 -14.58 -40.58 -21.69
CA ASP A 419 -15.61 -40.46 -22.70
C ASP A 419 -15.06 -40.03 -24.08
N MET A 420 -14.08 -39.13 -24.12
CA MET A 420 -13.46 -38.66 -25.36
C MET A 420 -12.54 -39.71 -26.00
N HIS A 421 -11.93 -40.56 -25.18
CA HIS A 421 -10.95 -41.56 -25.63
C HIS A 421 -11.46 -43.00 -25.54
N LYS A 422 -12.78 -43.24 -25.47
CA LYS A 422 -13.41 -44.58 -25.43
C LYS A 422 -12.90 -45.55 -26.51
N HIS A 423 -12.43 -45.04 -27.64
CA HIS A 423 -11.94 -45.85 -28.76
C HIS A 423 -10.48 -46.33 -28.63
N LEU A 424 -9.72 -45.86 -27.63
CA LEU A 424 -8.29 -46.17 -27.43
C LEU A 424 -8.07 -47.17 -26.28
N ALA A 425 -9.03 -48.05 -26.03
CA ALA A 425 -9.22 -48.90 -24.84
C ALA A 425 -8.07 -49.87 -24.45
N GLY A 426 -6.88 -49.77 -25.04
CA GLY A 426 -5.67 -50.51 -24.64
C GLY A 426 -4.40 -49.67 -24.54
N SER A 427 -4.43 -48.35 -24.81
CA SER A 427 -3.25 -47.48 -24.87
C SER A 427 -3.44 -46.15 -24.11
N ILE A 428 -4.36 -46.13 -23.14
CA ILE A 428 -4.66 -44.94 -22.30
C ILE A 428 -3.48 -44.59 -21.36
N HIS A 429 -2.46 -45.45 -21.24
CA HIS A 429 -1.28 -45.16 -20.42
C HIS A 429 0.00 -44.87 -21.22
N THR A 430 0.00 -45.09 -22.54
CA THR A 430 1.21 -45.05 -23.38
C THR A 430 1.28 -43.84 -24.32
N HIS A 431 0.14 -43.28 -24.75
CA HIS A 431 0.08 -41.95 -25.40
C HIS A 431 -0.23 -40.81 -24.44
N HIS A 432 -0.58 -41.16 -23.20
CA HIS A 432 -0.83 -40.22 -22.14
C HIS A 432 0.44 -40.13 -21.34
N THR A 433 1.20 -39.05 -21.50
CA THR A 433 2.08 -38.66 -20.41
C THR A 433 1.14 -38.40 -19.23
N LYS A 434 1.20 -39.28 -18.22
CA LYS A 434 0.77 -38.92 -16.88
C LYS A 434 1.55 -37.65 -16.60
N ARG A 435 0.92 -36.48 -16.75
CA ARG A 435 1.53 -35.19 -16.45
C ARG A 435 1.54 -35.05 -14.93
N VAL A 436 2.12 -36.03 -14.25
CA VAL A 436 2.58 -35.86 -12.88
C VAL A 436 3.66 -34.80 -12.99
N SER A 437 3.31 -33.58 -12.58
CA SER A 437 4.27 -32.65 -11.97
C SER A 437 5.29 -31.91 -12.85
N SER A 438 5.16 -31.76 -14.18
CA SER A 438 6.07 -30.86 -14.93
C SER A 438 5.58 -29.41 -15.04
N ASP A 439 4.26 -29.19 -15.04
CA ASP A 439 3.65 -27.86 -15.24
C ASP A 439 2.86 -27.43 -13.99
N LYS A 440 3.37 -27.76 -12.80
CA LYS A 440 2.91 -27.03 -11.61
C LYS A 440 3.32 -25.57 -11.83
N ILE A 441 2.36 -24.67 -11.93
CA ILE A 441 2.66 -23.25 -12.09
C ILE A 441 3.38 -22.78 -10.84
N LYS A 442 4.55 -22.21 -11.04
CA LYS A 442 5.46 -21.79 -9.99
C LYS A 442 5.60 -20.29 -10.05
N LEU A 443 5.23 -19.62 -8.96
CA LEU A 443 5.47 -18.20 -8.79
C LEU A 443 6.83 -18.02 -8.10
N ASN A 444 7.73 -17.27 -8.72
CA ASN A 444 9.05 -16.99 -8.17
C ASN A 444 9.01 -15.73 -7.31
N LEU A 445 9.64 -15.80 -6.13
CA LEU A 445 9.86 -14.63 -5.28
C LEU A 445 10.81 -13.66 -5.99
N PHE A 446 10.38 -12.40 -6.13
CA PHE A 446 11.21 -11.33 -6.69
C PHE A 446 11.45 -10.18 -5.72
N ALA A 447 10.65 -10.05 -4.65
CA ALA A 447 10.82 -9.02 -3.64
C ALA A 447 10.24 -9.43 -2.28
N VAL A 448 10.82 -8.91 -1.20
CA VAL A 448 10.34 -9.02 0.19
C VAL A 448 10.37 -7.62 0.80
N LEU A 449 9.27 -7.18 1.41
CA LEU A 449 9.11 -5.83 1.94
C LEU A 449 9.08 -5.88 3.46
N CYS A 450 10.21 -5.55 4.09
CA CYS A 450 10.37 -5.71 5.53
C CYS A 450 10.15 -4.43 6.30
N ILE A 451 9.40 -4.53 7.41
CA ILE A 451 9.35 -3.48 8.43
C ILE A 451 10.11 -3.87 9.70
N GLU A 452 10.95 -2.94 10.15
CA GLU A 452 11.48 -2.92 11.49
C GLU A 452 10.93 -1.69 12.23
N THR A 453 10.05 -1.93 13.22
CA THR A 453 9.39 -0.89 14.03
C THR A 453 8.50 0.02 13.19
N SER A 454 9.05 1.07 12.58
CA SER A 454 8.39 2.04 11.70
C SER A 454 9.23 2.36 10.46
N HIS A 455 10.15 1.47 10.09
CA HIS A 455 11.04 1.69 8.96
C HIS A 455 10.95 0.52 7.98
N TYR A 456 10.46 0.82 6.78
CA TYR A 456 10.35 -0.14 5.69
C TYR A 456 11.64 -0.18 4.87
N VAL A 457 12.08 -1.39 4.55
CA VAL A 457 13.22 -1.69 3.68
C VAL A 457 12.84 -2.82 2.72
N ALA A 458 13.58 -2.98 1.64
CA ALA A 458 13.27 -3.97 0.63
C ALA A 458 14.43 -4.93 0.38
N PHE A 459 14.11 -6.20 0.17
CA PHE A 459 14.98 -7.15 -0.52
C PHE A 459 14.41 -7.39 -1.91
N VAL A 460 15.20 -7.21 -2.96
CA VAL A 460 14.76 -7.40 -4.35
C VAL A 460 15.72 -8.30 -5.11
N LYS A 461 15.15 -9.12 -5.99
CA LYS A 461 15.91 -10.02 -6.86
C LYS A 461 16.27 -9.30 -8.16
N CYS A 462 17.54 -9.06 -8.37
CA CYS A 462 18.08 -8.62 -9.65
C CYS A 462 18.35 -9.84 -10.53
N GLN A 463 17.49 -10.04 -11.53
CA GLN A 463 17.72 -11.08 -12.53
C GLN A 463 18.78 -10.61 -13.53
N LYS A 464 19.89 -11.34 -13.63
CA LYS A 464 20.94 -11.02 -14.60
C LYS A 464 20.49 -11.49 -15.99
N ARG A 465 21.17 -11.01 -17.03
CA ARG A 465 20.91 -11.44 -18.44
C ARG A 465 20.94 -12.94 -18.63
N ASN A 466 21.71 -13.66 -17.81
CA ASN A 466 21.61 -15.11 -17.72
C ASN A 466 20.46 -15.46 -16.77
N PRO A 467 19.38 -16.11 -17.23
CA PRO A 467 18.24 -16.48 -16.38
C PRO A 467 18.61 -17.40 -15.21
N LEU A 468 19.74 -18.10 -15.30
CA LEU A 468 20.26 -18.97 -14.24
C LEU A 468 21.06 -18.23 -13.16
N GLN A 469 21.27 -16.92 -13.33
CA GLN A 469 22.01 -16.10 -12.38
C GLN A 469 21.14 -14.94 -11.89
N HIS A 470 20.98 -14.87 -10.59
CA HIS A 470 20.35 -13.75 -9.90
C HIS A 470 21.26 -13.25 -8.79
N GLU A 471 20.95 -12.05 -8.32
CA GLU A 471 21.58 -11.45 -7.15
C GLU A 471 20.51 -10.79 -6.31
N TRP A 472 20.58 -10.98 -4.99
CA TRP A 472 19.68 -10.33 -4.06
C TRP A 472 20.28 -9.00 -3.63
N LEU A 473 19.44 -7.98 -3.57
CA LEU A 473 19.80 -6.63 -3.21
C LEU A 473 18.98 -6.17 -2.03
N PHE A 474 19.61 -5.44 -1.12
CA PHE A 474 18.98 -4.73 -0.03
C PHE A 474 18.83 -3.26 -0.41
N PHE A 475 17.67 -2.67 -0.12
CA PHE A 475 17.38 -1.26 -0.31
C PHE A 475 16.84 -0.62 0.97
N ASP A 476 17.45 0.50 1.35
CA ASP A 476 17.02 1.35 2.45
C ASP A 476 17.00 2.81 1.96
N SER A 477 15.83 3.45 1.98
CA SER A 477 15.63 4.81 1.46
C SER A 477 16.22 5.90 2.38
N MET A 478 16.53 5.57 3.63
CA MET A 478 17.02 6.48 4.66
C MET A 478 18.20 5.87 5.43
N SER A 479 19.08 5.17 4.71
CA SER A 479 20.22 4.44 5.30
C SER A 479 21.20 5.33 6.06
N ASP A 480 21.33 6.59 5.66
CA ASP A 480 22.26 7.56 6.25
C ASP A 480 21.70 8.99 6.09
N ARG A 481 22.33 9.98 6.72
CA ARG A 481 21.98 11.40 6.59
C ARG A 481 23.19 12.26 6.27
N MET A 482 23.05 13.11 5.26
CA MET A 482 23.99 14.17 4.92
C MET A 482 23.51 15.48 5.53
N TYR A 483 24.39 16.13 6.29
CA TYR A 483 24.17 17.46 6.88
C TYR A 483 22.87 17.56 7.71
N ASP A 484 22.49 16.48 8.41
CA ASP A 484 21.28 16.35 9.25
C ASP A 484 19.91 16.60 8.60
N GLU A 485 19.86 16.98 7.33
CA GLU A 485 18.62 17.34 6.61
C GLU A 485 18.33 16.45 5.40
N GLN A 486 19.33 15.78 4.84
CA GLN A 486 19.21 15.01 3.61
C GLN A 486 19.44 13.53 3.83
N ASN A 487 18.39 12.71 3.68
CA ASN A 487 18.53 11.26 3.70
C ASN A 487 19.36 10.79 2.50
N VAL A 488 20.16 9.75 2.71
CA VAL A 488 20.94 9.09 1.67
C VAL A 488 20.45 7.65 1.55
N PRO A 489 19.85 7.28 0.41
CA PRO A 489 19.46 5.90 0.19
C PRO A 489 20.66 5.04 -0.14
N LEU A 490 20.55 3.75 0.18
CA LEU A 490 21.57 2.74 -0.07
C LEU A 490 20.94 1.55 -0.79
N VAL A 491 21.58 1.11 -1.86
CA VAL A 491 21.35 -0.20 -2.47
C VAL A 491 22.61 -1.03 -2.30
N ASP A 492 22.52 -2.20 -1.69
CA ASP A 492 23.68 -3.04 -1.42
C ASP A 492 23.42 -4.51 -1.78
N SER A 493 24.48 -5.24 -2.08
CA SER A 493 24.40 -6.66 -2.44
C SER A 493 24.19 -7.53 -1.20
N VAL A 494 23.39 -8.59 -1.36
CA VAL A 494 23.12 -9.59 -0.33
C VAL A 494 23.40 -10.98 -0.90
N PRO A 495 24.68 -11.35 -1.10
CA PRO A 495 25.05 -12.64 -1.68
C PRO A 495 24.61 -13.83 -0.82
N ASP A 496 24.45 -13.62 0.49
CA ASP A 496 24.07 -14.66 1.45
C ASP A 496 22.55 -14.89 1.54
N PHE A 497 21.70 -14.15 0.80
CA PHE A 497 20.25 -14.25 0.93
C PHE A 497 19.73 -15.69 0.75
N ASP A 498 20.10 -16.35 -0.34
CA ASP A 498 19.63 -17.71 -0.62
C ASP A 498 20.13 -18.71 0.43
N LYS A 499 21.37 -18.52 0.91
CA LYS A 499 21.94 -19.33 1.99
C LYS A 499 21.17 -19.14 3.29
N TRP A 500 20.75 -17.92 3.61
CA TRP A 500 19.94 -17.66 4.81
C TRP A 500 18.62 -18.41 4.75
N ILE A 501 17.96 -18.44 3.58
CA ILE A 501 16.74 -19.22 3.38
C ILE A 501 17.02 -20.71 3.53
N ASP A 502 18.09 -21.23 2.91
CA ASP A 502 18.49 -22.64 3.01
C ASP A 502 18.75 -23.06 4.47
N ASP A 503 19.48 -22.22 5.23
CA ASP A 503 19.79 -22.46 6.64
C ASP A 503 18.50 -22.47 7.49
N ALA A 504 17.58 -21.53 7.23
CA ALA A 504 16.29 -21.46 7.92
C ALA A 504 15.37 -22.63 7.56
N GLU A 505 15.39 -23.12 6.32
CA GLU A 505 14.57 -24.26 5.88
C GLU A 505 15.10 -25.60 6.43
N LYS A 506 16.42 -25.73 6.62
CA LYS A 506 17.08 -26.94 7.08
C LYS A 506 16.83 -27.25 8.56
N ASP A 507 16.97 -26.26 9.42
CA ASP A 507 16.74 -26.41 10.88
C ASP A 507 16.13 -25.12 11.45
N LYS A 508 14.80 -25.02 11.34
CA LYS A 508 14.03 -23.83 11.72
C LYS A 508 14.24 -23.46 13.18
N ASP A 509 14.14 -24.44 14.07
CA ASP A 509 14.15 -24.18 15.51
C ASP A 509 15.52 -23.71 15.97
N ASP A 510 16.59 -24.41 15.58
CA ASP A 510 17.95 -24.02 15.94
C ASP A 510 18.34 -22.68 15.30
N PHE A 511 17.98 -22.47 14.03
CA PHE A 511 18.26 -21.21 13.34
C PHE A 511 17.60 -20.02 14.01
N PHE A 512 16.30 -20.11 14.33
CA PHE A 512 15.59 -19.00 14.96
C PHE A 512 15.89 -18.82 16.44
N ASN A 513 16.26 -19.89 17.16
CA ASN A 513 16.82 -19.79 18.51
C ASN A 513 18.15 -19.03 18.49
N TRP A 514 19.05 -19.38 17.56
CA TRP A 514 20.30 -18.65 17.36
C TRP A 514 20.08 -17.17 17.00
N LEU A 515 19.08 -16.88 16.16
CA LEU A 515 18.71 -15.52 15.77
C LEU A 515 18.22 -14.71 16.99
N ASP A 516 17.39 -15.32 17.84
CA ASP A 516 16.90 -14.71 19.09
C ASP A 516 18.01 -14.50 20.12
N ASP A 517 18.96 -15.44 20.26
CA ASP A 517 20.13 -15.29 21.15
C ASP A 517 21.00 -14.09 20.75
N ARG A 518 21.19 -13.89 19.45
CA ARG A 518 21.91 -12.72 18.94
C ARG A 518 21.16 -11.44 19.25
N ARG A 519 19.83 -11.45 19.14
CA ARG A 519 18.99 -10.30 19.51
C ARG A 519 19.04 -10.00 21.02
N GLY A 520 19.03 -11.02 21.86
CA GLY A 520 19.00 -10.90 23.33
C GLY A 520 20.31 -10.43 23.95
N LYS A 521 21.45 -10.70 23.29
CA LYS A 521 22.76 -10.17 23.69
C LYS A 521 22.84 -8.68 23.34
N ARG A 522 22.36 -7.81 24.24
CA ARG A 522 22.87 -6.43 24.35
C ARG A 522 24.36 -6.51 24.67
N GLN A 523 25.22 -6.60 23.67
CA GLN A 523 26.65 -6.49 23.92
C GLN A 523 26.96 -5.08 24.40
N PRO A 524 27.74 -4.93 25.48
CA PRO A 524 28.23 -3.63 25.90
C PRO A 524 29.17 -3.11 24.81
N THR A 525 28.78 -2.00 24.18
CA THR A 525 29.65 -0.96 23.60
C THR A 525 31.06 -1.43 23.20
N SER A 526 31.21 -2.13 22.07
CA SER A 526 32.41 -2.08 21.21
C SER A 526 32.37 -3.00 19.99
N GLN A 527 31.45 -3.98 19.91
CA GLN A 527 31.21 -4.74 18.68
C GLN A 527 29.86 -4.35 18.09
N THR A 528 29.90 -3.53 17.06
CA THR A 528 28.77 -3.25 16.18
C THR A 528 28.17 -4.57 15.71
N PHE A 529 26.85 -4.70 15.78
CA PHE A 529 26.15 -5.77 15.08
C PHE A 529 26.58 -5.69 13.60
N ASN A 530 27.12 -6.78 13.03
CA ASN A 530 27.48 -6.79 11.61
C ASN A 530 26.21 -6.48 10.80
N GLU A 531 26.27 -5.52 9.87
CA GLU A 531 25.14 -5.09 9.04
C GLU A 531 24.45 -6.28 8.35
N ASN A 532 25.20 -7.30 7.95
CA ASN A 532 24.65 -8.52 7.37
C ASN A 532 23.74 -9.29 8.36
N SER A 533 24.08 -9.32 9.64
CA SER A 533 23.24 -9.95 10.67
C SER A 533 21.95 -9.18 10.92
N MET A 534 21.98 -7.84 10.82
CA MET A 534 20.76 -7.01 10.90
C MET A 534 19.86 -7.21 9.68
N ARG A 535 20.43 -7.30 8.48
CA ARG A 535 19.69 -7.62 7.25
C ARG A 535 19.03 -8.99 7.35
N GLN A 536 19.76 -10.01 7.81
CA GLN A 536 19.23 -11.34 8.05
C GLN A 536 18.06 -11.32 9.06
N LEU A 537 18.20 -10.58 10.17
CA LEU A 537 17.13 -10.39 11.15
C LEU A 537 15.88 -9.72 10.56
N ARG A 538 16.07 -8.71 9.69
CA ARG A 538 14.96 -8.00 9.04
C ARG A 538 14.19 -8.90 8.07
N LEU A 539 14.90 -9.75 7.32
CA LEU A 539 14.32 -10.64 6.30
C LEU A 539 13.29 -11.62 6.87
N PHE A 540 13.56 -12.25 8.02
CA PHE A 540 12.69 -13.30 8.56
C PHE A 540 11.62 -12.79 9.51
N ARG A 541 11.67 -11.50 9.85
CA ARG A 541 10.75 -10.93 10.84
C ARG A 541 9.33 -10.97 10.27
N ASP A 542 8.34 -11.20 11.12
CA ASP A 542 6.88 -11.18 10.78
C ASP A 542 6.36 -9.83 10.23
N GLY A 543 7.27 -8.89 9.94
CA GLY A 543 6.99 -7.66 9.20
C GLY A 543 7.48 -7.67 7.75
N ALA A 544 8.05 -8.79 7.29
CA ALA A 544 8.66 -9.00 5.97
C ALA A 544 7.67 -9.44 4.89
#